data_AF-A0A4Q5SJL5-F1
#
_entry.id   AF-A0A4Q5SJL5-F1
#
_cell.length_a   1.000
_cell.length_b   1.000
_cell.length_c   1.000
_cell.angle_alpha   90.00
_cell.angle_beta   90.00
_cell.angle_gamma   90.00
#
_symmetry.space_group_name_H-M   'P 1'
#
loop_
_entity.id
_entity.type
_entity.pdbx_description
1 polymer ?
#
loop_
_entity_poly.entity_id
_entity_poly.type
_entity_poly.pdbx_seq_one_letter_code
_entity_poly.pdbx_strand_id
1 'polypeptide(L)'
;GERARLTALGALVETAGCRRRILLRHFGESDAPEICGNCDNCLNPPAAVDASVVAQKFLSAVFRTGMMFGVGYIESILLGASTERSLMNGHEKLSVFGIVEGEEAALIKPVARALLLRDALRANAHGGLEFGPAAKAIMKGEESLSLVLPPKRERKGRRGKAGGAANPVGEPLFEALRARRRELAMEAQVPPYVIFHDSVLRDMASEKPGSLDALGRISGIGSRKLEAYGDAFLQVIREAA
;
A
#
# COMPACT_ATOMS: atom_id res chain seq x y z
N GLY A 1 -12.21 -12.99 -17.28
CA GLY A 1 -11.19 -14.02 -16.97
C GLY A 1 -10.24 -13.53 -15.90
N GLU A 2 -9.37 -14.40 -15.39
CA GLU A 2 -8.41 -14.13 -14.30
C GLU A 2 -7.51 -12.91 -14.58
N ARG A 3 -6.99 -12.80 -15.82
CA ARG A 3 -6.18 -11.65 -16.25
C ARG A 3 -6.90 -10.31 -16.09
N ALA A 4 -8.18 -10.24 -16.43
CA ALA A 4 -8.98 -9.02 -16.26
C ALA A 4 -9.12 -8.63 -14.77
N ARG A 5 -9.20 -9.61 -13.87
CA ARG A 5 -9.25 -9.35 -12.41
C ARG A 5 -7.91 -8.84 -11.89
N LEU A 6 -6.79 -9.42 -12.35
CA LEU A 6 -5.44 -8.96 -12.00
C LEU A 6 -5.17 -7.55 -12.53
N THR A 7 -5.58 -7.25 -13.77
CA THR A 7 -5.48 -5.91 -14.33
C THR A 7 -6.34 -4.91 -13.54
N ALA A 8 -7.57 -5.27 -13.16
CA ALA A 8 -8.42 -4.40 -12.35
C ALA A 8 -7.81 -4.11 -10.97
N LEU A 9 -7.25 -5.13 -10.31
CA LEU A 9 -6.56 -4.96 -9.03
C LEU A 9 -5.31 -4.08 -9.18
N GLY A 10 -4.51 -4.30 -10.23
CA GLY A 10 -3.34 -3.47 -10.50
C GLY A 10 -3.70 -2.01 -10.77
N ALA A 11 -4.78 -1.76 -11.50
CA ALA A 11 -5.29 -0.40 -11.74
C ALA A 11 -5.69 0.30 -10.44
N LEU A 12 -6.28 -0.43 -9.48
CA LEU A 12 -6.57 0.11 -8.15
C LEU A 12 -5.31 0.46 -7.35
N VAL A 13 -4.26 -0.37 -7.43
CA VAL A 13 -3.03 -0.20 -6.66
C VAL A 13 -2.19 0.96 -7.20
N GLU A 14 -2.04 1.07 -8.51
CA GLU A 14 -1.12 2.01 -9.19
C GLU A 14 -1.80 3.36 -9.57
N THR A 15 -3.06 3.58 -9.22
CA THR A 15 -3.80 4.81 -9.58
C THR A 15 -3.32 6.06 -8.84
N ALA A 16 -3.29 7.19 -9.56
CA ALA A 16 -3.10 8.54 -9.01
C ALA A 16 -4.41 9.18 -8.53
N GLY A 17 -5.54 8.71 -9.06
CA GLY A 17 -6.86 9.27 -8.80
C GLY A 17 -7.50 8.70 -7.54
N CYS A 18 -8.76 9.05 -7.31
CA CYS A 18 -9.54 8.52 -6.19
C CYS A 18 -9.67 6.98 -6.29
N ARG A 19 -9.14 6.25 -5.29
CA ARG A 19 -9.25 4.78 -5.23
C ARG A 19 -10.70 4.31 -5.14
N ARG A 20 -11.53 5.03 -4.37
CA ARG A 20 -12.96 4.70 -4.21
C ARG A 20 -13.69 4.74 -5.54
N ARG A 21 -13.38 5.71 -6.41
CA ARG A 21 -13.98 5.82 -7.74
C ARG A 21 -13.69 4.59 -8.60
N ILE A 22 -12.47 4.08 -8.58
CA ILE A 22 -12.09 2.87 -9.33
C ILE A 22 -12.84 1.64 -8.82
N LEU A 23 -12.97 1.49 -7.49
CA LEU A 23 -13.76 0.40 -6.90
C LEU A 23 -15.22 0.47 -7.32
N LEU A 24 -15.86 1.63 -7.19
CA LEU A 24 -17.28 1.81 -7.55
C LEU A 24 -17.52 1.52 -9.04
N ARG A 25 -16.66 2.06 -9.93
CA ARG A 25 -16.73 1.76 -11.37
C ARG A 25 -16.54 0.28 -11.69
N HIS A 26 -15.66 -0.41 -10.97
CA HIS A 26 -15.45 -1.84 -11.16
C HIS A 26 -16.73 -2.66 -10.90
N PHE A 27 -17.60 -2.20 -9.99
CA PHE A 27 -18.88 -2.83 -9.68
C PHE A 27 -20.07 -2.23 -10.44
N GLY A 28 -19.83 -1.38 -11.44
CA GLY A 28 -20.88 -0.87 -12.33
C GLY A 28 -21.47 0.49 -11.93
N GLU A 29 -20.97 1.14 -10.88
CA GLU A 29 -21.38 2.50 -10.51
C GLU A 29 -20.58 3.53 -11.33
N SER A 30 -21.07 3.88 -12.52
CA SER A 30 -20.43 4.85 -13.42
C SER A 30 -20.47 6.30 -12.93
N ASP A 31 -21.48 6.66 -12.15
CA ASP A 31 -21.74 8.02 -11.64
C ASP A 31 -20.96 8.34 -10.37
N ALA A 32 -19.95 7.54 -10.05
CA ALA A 32 -19.09 7.75 -8.90
C ALA A 32 -18.36 9.11 -8.98
N PRO A 33 -18.35 9.90 -7.88
CA PRO A 33 -17.73 11.21 -7.86
C PRO A 33 -16.22 11.13 -8.15
N GLU A 34 -15.67 12.20 -8.73
CA GLU A 34 -14.26 12.29 -9.10
C GLU A 34 -13.33 12.12 -7.88
N ILE A 35 -13.76 12.68 -6.74
CA ILE A 35 -13.07 12.68 -5.47
C ILE A 35 -14.00 12.19 -4.36
N CYS A 36 -13.52 11.30 -3.50
CA CYS A 36 -14.30 10.81 -2.36
C CYS A 36 -13.99 11.52 -1.05
N GLY A 37 -12.91 12.30 -0.99
CA GLY A 37 -12.45 13.01 0.21
C GLY A 37 -11.95 12.12 1.36
N ASN A 38 -11.96 10.79 1.21
CA ASN A 38 -11.69 9.85 2.32
C ASN A 38 -10.79 8.65 1.96
N CYS A 39 -10.14 8.66 0.79
CA CYS A 39 -9.09 7.69 0.46
C CYS A 39 -7.70 8.32 0.58
N ASP A 40 -6.67 7.51 0.72
CA ASP A 40 -5.27 7.92 0.77
C ASP A 40 -4.90 8.90 -0.35
N ASN A 41 -5.27 8.62 -1.60
CA ASN A 41 -4.98 9.53 -2.73
C ASN A 41 -5.74 10.86 -2.67
N CYS A 42 -6.93 10.90 -2.04
CA CYS A 42 -7.67 12.17 -1.86
C CYS A 42 -7.11 12.97 -0.68
N LEU A 43 -6.70 12.28 0.39
CA LEU A 43 -6.18 12.90 1.61
C LEU A 43 -4.73 13.37 1.44
N ASN A 44 -3.93 12.61 0.69
CA ASN A 44 -2.54 12.90 0.37
C ASN A 44 -2.31 12.66 -1.13
N PRO A 45 -2.64 13.65 -1.99
CA PRO A 45 -2.45 13.53 -3.43
C PRO A 45 -0.98 13.20 -3.73
N PRO A 46 -0.69 12.03 -4.30
CA PRO A 46 0.68 11.64 -4.53
C PRO A 46 1.24 12.41 -5.73
N ALA A 47 2.53 12.73 -5.70
CA ALA A 47 3.19 13.38 -6.82
C ALA A 47 3.20 12.43 -8.03
N ALA A 48 2.49 12.83 -9.08
CA ALA A 48 2.52 12.16 -10.35
C ALA A 48 3.78 12.60 -11.12
N VAL A 49 4.58 11.64 -11.54
CA VAL A 49 5.78 11.88 -12.35
C VAL A 49 5.51 11.39 -13.76
N ASP A 50 5.80 12.22 -14.76
CA ASP A 50 5.81 11.78 -16.14
C ASP A 50 7.01 10.85 -16.38
N ALA A 51 6.74 9.58 -16.66
CA ALA A 51 7.72 8.55 -16.91
C ALA A 51 7.70 8.07 -18.37
N SER A 52 7.09 8.84 -19.28
CA SER A 52 6.95 8.49 -20.70
C SER A 52 8.29 8.21 -21.38
N VAL A 53 9.31 9.04 -21.10
CA VAL A 53 10.65 8.85 -21.67
C VAL A 53 11.31 7.56 -21.14
N VAL A 54 11.19 7.29 -19.85
CA VAL A 54 11.72 6.05 -19.25
C VAL A 54 10.98 4.82 -19.79
N ALA A 55 9.67 4.94 -20.02
CA ALA A 55 8.88 3.89 -20.68
C ALA A 55 9.36 3.59 -22.11
N GLN A 56 9.65 4.63 -22.89
CA GLN A 56 10.20 4.49 -24.24
C GLN A 56 11.59 3.84 -24.23
N LYS A 57 12.47 4.25 -23.31
CA LYS A 57 13.78 3.62 -23.09
C LYS A 57 13.61 2.14 -22.75
N PHE A 58 12.68 1.81 -21.85
CA PHE A 58 12.40 0.43 -21.44
C PHE A 58 11.90 -0.43 -22.59
N LEU A 59 10.88 0.03 -23.33
CA LEU A 59 10.35 -0.68 -24.50
C LEU A 59 11.42 -0.86 -25.59
N SER A 60 12.26 0.16 -25.79
CA SER A 60 13.40 0.07 -26.72
C SER A 60 14.42 -0.97 -26.30
N ALA A 61 14.69 -1.11 -25.00
CA ALA A 61 15.59 -2.14 -24.47
C ALA A 61 15.01 -3.54 -24.62
N VAL A 62 13.71 -3.73 -24.37
CA VAL A 62 13.01 -5.01 -24.62
C VAL A 62 13.13 -5.42 -26.09
N PHE A 63 12.92 -4.48 -27.02
CA PHE A 63 13.06 -4.74 -28.45
C PHE A 63 14.49 -5.08 -28.86
N ARG A 64 15.48 -4.27 -28.45
CA ARG A 64 16.89 -4.43 -28.85
C ARG A 64 17.58 -5.65 -28.24
N THR A 65 17.06 -6.18 -27.12
CA THR A 65 17.52 -7.44 -26.51
C THR A 65 16.76 -8.66 -27.04
N GLY A 66 15.95 -8.48 -28.09
CA GLY A 66 15.27 -9.58 -28.78
C GLY A 66 14.07 -10.17 -28.05
N MET A 67 13.50 -9.49 -27.04
CA MET A 67 12.29 -9.94 -26.32
C MET A 67 12.42 -11.28 -25.58
N MET A 68 13.67 -11.72 -25.34
CA MET A 68 13.96 -13.01 -24.69
C MET A 68 14.13 -12.90 -23.17
N PHE A 69 14.11 -11.68 -22.63
CA PHE A 69 14.57 -11.42 -21.27
C PHE A 69 13.48 -10.78 -20.40
N GLY A 70 13.49 -11.14 -19.12
CA GLY A 70 12.58 -10.59 -18.11
C GLY A 70 13.01 -9.23 -17.57
N VAL A 71 12.15 -8.62 -16.75
CA VAL A 71 12.31 -7.26 -16.20
C VAL A 71 13.68 -7.02 -15.56
N GLY A 72 14.18 -7.97 -14.75
CA GLY A 72 15.45 -7.78 -14.04
C GLY A 72 16.67 -7.70 -14.95
N TYR A 73 16.67 -8.41 -16.07
CA TYR A 73 17.75 -8.31 -17.04
C TYR A 73 17.67 -6.99 -17.82
N ILE A 74 16.46 -6.59 -18.25
CA ILE A 74 16.26 -5.30 -18.92
C ILE A 74 16.67 -4.14 -18.01
N GLU A 75 16.35 -4.22 -16.70
CA GLU A 75 16.82 -3.29 -15.68
C GLU A 75 18.36 -3.22 -15.65
N SER A 76 19.06 -4.37 -15.64
CA SER A 76 20.53 -4.38 -15.64
C SER A 76 21.13 -3.73 -16.89
N ILE A 77 20.54 -3.94 -18.07
CA ILE A 77 20.99 -3.33 -19.32
C ILE A 77 20.80 -1.81 -19.28
N LEU A 78 19.61 -1.35 -18.87
CA LEU A 78 19.31 0.09 -18.80
C LEU A 78 20.22 0.83 -17.81
N LEU A 79 20.59 0.19 -16.70
CA LEU A 79 21.50 0.72 -15.69
C LEU A 79 22.99 0.56 -16.04
N GLY A 80 23.32 -0.11 -17.15
CA GLY A 80 24.71 -0.33 -17.56
C GLY A 80 25.46 -1.33 -16.67
N ALA A 81 24.75 -2.22 -15.99
CA ALA A 81 25.36 -3.24 -15.15
C ALA A 81 25.92 -4.39 -16.02
N SER A 82 27.25 -4.45 -16.13
CA SER A 82 27.95 -5.55 -16.79
C SER A 82 27.74 -6.87 -16.06
N THR A 83 27.27 -7.87 -16.80
CA THR A 83 27.07 -9.25 -16.32
C THR A 83 27.60 -10.21 -17.37
N GLU A 84 27.96 -11.43 -16.96
CA GLU A 84 28.38 -12.49 -17.89
C GLU A 84 27.36 -12.68 -19.04
N ARG A 85 26.07 -12.64 -18.69
CA ARG A 85 24.98 -12.74 -19.67
C ARG A 85 24.88 -11.52 -20.58
N SER A 86 25.23 -10.31 -20.13
CA SER A 86 25.30 -9.12 -20.97
C SER A 86 26.42 -9.21 -22.00
N LEU A 87 27.61 -9.66 -21.56
CA LEU A 87 28.80 -9.86 -22.39
C LEU A 87 28.57 -10.93 -23.46
N MET A 88 28.08 -12.11 -23.06
CA MET A 88 27.81 -13.22 -23.98
C MET A 88 26.82 -12.87 -25.09
N ASN A 89 25.81 -12.04 -24.80
CA ASN A 89 24.81 -11.62 -25.78
C ASN A 89 25.21 -10.34 -26.52
N GLY A 90 26.37 -9.74 -26.22
CA GLY A 90 26.84 -8.51 -26.86
C GLY A 90 25.99 -7.27 -26.56
N HIS A 91 25.20 -7.30 -25.49
CA HIS A 91 24.23 -6.24 -25.19
C HIS A 91 24.86 -4.95 -24.64
N GLU A 92 26.12 -5.01 -24.21
CA GLU A 92 26.88 -3.82 -23.78
C GLU A 92 27.19 -2.86 -24.95
N LYS A 93 27.12 -3.34 -26.19
CA LYS A 93 27.32 -2.52 -27.40
C LYS A 93 26.04 -1.82 -27.86
N LEU A 94 24.90 -2.11 -27.25
CA LEU A 94 23.62 -1.53 -27.63
C LEU A 94 23.53 -0.08 -27.14
N SER A 95 22.91 0.79 -27.93
CA SER A 95 22.70 2.20 -27.57
C SER A 95 21.83 2.42 -26.32
N VAL A 96 21.16 1.36 -25.83
CA VAL A 96 20.31 1.39 -24.62
C VAL A 96 21.06 0.95 -23.36
N PHE A 97 22.31 0.48 -23.50
CA PHE A 97 23.12 0.08 -22.36
C PHE A 97 23.55 1.32 -21.56
N GLY A 98 23.22 1.36 -20.26
CA GLY A 98 23.55 2.51 -19.40
C GLY A 98 22.82 3.81 -19.75
N ILE A 99 21.71 3.75 -20.49
CA ILE A 99 20.97 4.96 -20.92
C ILE A 99 20.12 5.61 -19.81
N VAL A 100 20.00 4.95 -18.65
CA VAL A 100 19.20 5.41 -17.51
C VAL A 100 20.12 5.67 -16.33
N GLU A 101 20.11 6.91 -15.82
CA GLU A 101 20.93 7.33 -14.68
C GLU A 101 20.10 8.18 -13.70
N GLY A 102 20.63 8.36 -12.48
CA GLY A 102 20.07 9.29 -11.49
C GLY A 102 18.61 8.99 -11.10
N GLU A 103 17.73 9.99 -11.27
CA GLU A 103 16.33 9.89 -10.86
C GLU A 103 15.52 8.90 -11.72
N GLU A 104 15.90 8.69 -12.98
CA GLU A 104 15.22 7.75 -13.87
C GLU A 104 15.43 6.29 -13.44
N ALA A 105 16.55 5.96 -12.78
CA ALA A 105 16.83 4.62 -12.29
C ALA A 105 15.78 4.15 -11.28
N ALA A 106 15.28 5.07 -10.44
CA ALA A 106 14.22 4.79 -9.49
C ALA A 106 12.86 4.49 -10.18
N LEU A 107 12.69 4.95 -11.43
CA LEU A 107 11.47 4.78 -12.20
C LEU A 107 11.41 3.44 -12.95
N ILE A 108 12.52 2.74 -13.18
CA ILE A 108 12.55 1.51 -14.00
C ILE A 108 11.53 0.48 -13.51
N LYS A 109 11.55 0.13 -12.22
CA LYS A 109 10.63 -0.89 -11.66
C LYS A 109 9.16 -0.44 -11.71
N PRO A 110 8.81 0.78 -11.27
CA PRO A 110 7.47 1.33 -11.48
C PRO A 110 7.01 1.33 -12.95
N VAL A 111 7.86 1.75 -13.88
CA VAL A 111 7.59 1.76 -15.32
C VAL A 111 7.30 0.34 -15.82
N ALA A 112 8.14 -0.64 -15.48
CA ALA A 112 7.94 -2.02 -15.90
C ALA A 112 6.58 -2.59 -15.45
N ARG A 113 6.20 -2.33 -14.19
CA ARG A 113 4.87 -2.74 -13.67
C ARG A 113 3.73 -2.05 -14.41
N ALA A 114 3.84 -0.74 -14.64
CA ALA A 114 2.80 0.02 -15.33
C ALA A 114 2.64 -0.40 -16.80
N LEU A 115 3.74 -0.73 -17.49
CA LEU A 115 3.71 -1.25 -18.85
C LEU A 115 3.05 -2.64 -18.94
N LEU A 116 3.31 -3.52 -17.97
CA LEU A 116 2.61 -4.81 -17.87
C LEU A 116 1.11 -4.61 -17.60
N LEU A 117 0.77 -3.68 -16.71
CA LEU A 117 -0.61 -3.39 -16.32
C LEU A 117 -1.44 -2.81 -17.48
N ARG A 118 -0.85 -1.92 -18.29
CA ARG A 118 -1.47 -1.33 -19.48
C ARG A 118 -1.47 -2.23 -20.70
N ASP A 119 -0.98 -3.47 -20.56
CA ASP A 119 -0.84 -4.42 -21.67
C ASP A 119 0.04 -3.85 -22.81
N ALA A 120 1.03 -3.03 -22.44
CA ALA A 120 2.12 -2.60 -23.32
C ALA A 120 3.25 -3.64 -23.32
N LEU A 121 3.42 -4.37 -22.22
CA LEU A 121 4.29 -5.53 -22.12
C LEU A 121 3.50 -6.76 -21.68
N ARG A 122 3.97 -7.94 -22.09
CA ARG A 122 3.45 -9.23 -21.66
C ARG A 122 4.61 -10.16 -21.37
N ALA A 123 4.42 -11.09 -20.45
CA ALA A 123 5.35 -12.20 -20.27
C ALA A 123 5.04 -13.27 -21.33
N ASN A 124 6.07 -13.71 -22.05
CA ASN A 124 5.98 -14.84 -22.97
C ASN A 124 6.08 -16.18 -22.20
N ALA A 125 5.89 -17.31 -22.90
CA ALA A 125 5.91 -18.65 -22.29
C ALA A 125 7.25 -19.03 -21.63
N HIS A 126 8.33 -18.33 -21.95
CA HIS A 126 9.68 -18.62 -21.46
C HIS A 126 10.19 -17.59 -20.44
N GLY A 127 9.32 -16.69 -19.97
CA GLY A 127 9.67 -15.66 -18.97
C GLY A 127 10.38 -14.43 -19.55
N GLY A 128 10.43 -14.30 -20.87
CA GLY A 128 10.83 -13.07 -21.58
C GLY A 128 9.68 -12.08 -21.71
N LEU A 129 10.00 -10.84 -22.06
CA LEU A 129 9.03 -9.77 -22.28
C LEU A 129 8.74 -9.57 -23.77
N GLU A 130 7.47 -9.62 -24.16
CA GLU A 130 6.99 -9.31 -25.50
C GLU A 130 6.08 -8.07 -25.49
N PHE A 131 5.88 -7.46 -26.66
CA PHE A 131 5.00 -6.31 -26.80
C PHE A 131 3.52 -6.71 -26.78
N GLY A 132 2.75 -5.94 -26.01
CA GLY A 132 1.30 -5.95 -26.11
C GLY A 132 0.79 -4.81 -27.01
N PRO A 133 -0.54 -4.73 -27.22
CA PRO A 133 -1.17 -3.77 -28.12
C PRO A 133 -0.88 -2.30 -27.77
N ALA A 134 -0.71 -1.97 -26.48
CA ALA A 134 -0.45 -0.59 -26.06
C ALA A 134 1.01 -0.13 -26.28
N ALA A 135 1.94 -1.03 -26.60
CA ALA A 135 3.36 -0.70 -26.76
C ALA A 135 3.60 0.38 -27.82
N LYS A 136 2.91 0.25 -28.96
CA LYS A 136 3.14 1.11 -30.13
C LYS A 136 2.78 2.57 -29.87
N ALA A 137 1.67 2.84 -29.18
CA ALA A 137 1.23 4.19 -28.87
C ALA A 137 2.22 4.90 -27.92
N ILE A 138 2.69 4.19 -26.90
CA ILE A 138 3.67 4.71 -25.94
C ILE A 138 5.04 4.96 -26.61
N MET A 139 5.51 4.03 -27.46
CA MET A 139 6.76 4.19 -28.20
C MET A 139 6.75 5.38 -29.16
N LYS A 140 5.60 5.68 -29.75
CA LYS A 140 5.43 6.85 -30.63
C LYS A 140 5.19 8.17 -29.89
N GLY A 141 4.98 8.11 -28.57
CA GLY A 141 4.59 9.29 -27.78
C GLY A 141 3.14 9.73 -27.99
N GLU A 142 2.29 8.88 -28.57
CA GLU A 142 0.85 9.14 -28.72
C GLU A 142 0.11 8.98 -27.38
N GLU A 143 0.63 8.13 -26.48
CA GLU A 143 0.12 7.92 -25.12
C GLU A 143 1.22 8.20 -24.09
N SER A 144 0.90 8.97 -23.05
CA SER A 144 1.82 9.28 -21.95
C SER A 144 1.69 8.30 -20.78
N LEU A 145 2.81 8.02 -20.11
CA LEU A 145 2.87 7.19 -18.91
C LEU A 145 3.15 8.06 -17.69
N SER A 146 2.10 8.41 -16.96
CA SER A 146 2.23 9.04 -15.64
C SER A 146 2.26 7.97 -14.54
N LEU A 147 3.22 8.10 -13.62
CA LEU A 147 3.41 7.21 -12.49
C LEU A 147 3.18 7.92 -11.17
N VAL A 148 2.56 7.20 -10.26
CA VAL A 148 2.42 7.60 -8.88
C VAL A 148 3.60 7.06 -8.10
N LEU A 149 4.51 7.93 -7.70
CA LEU A 149 5.56 7.49 -6.79
C LEU A 149 5.00 7.48 -5.37
N PRO A 150 5.10 6.34 -4.65
CA PRO A 150 4.86 6.37 -3.22
C PRO A 150 5.82 7.40 -2.62
N PRO A 151 5.36 8.23 -1.66
CA PRO A 151 6.23 9.22 -1.04
C PRO A 151 7.49 8.51 -0.55
N LYS A 152 8.67 9.09 -0.80
CA LYS A 152 9.94 8.57 -0.28
C LYS A 152 9.67 8.29 1.20
N ARG A 153 9.78 7.02 1.60
CA ARG A 153 9.69 6.66 3.01
C ARG A 153 10.85 7.37 3.67
N GLU A 154 10.59 8.56 4.22
CA GLU A 154 11.46 9.13 5.23
C GLU A 154 11.58 8.00 6.24
N ARG A 155 12.81 7.48 6.38
CA ARG A 155 13.15 6.72 7.57
C ARG A 155 12.86 7.69 8.69
N LYS A 156 11.65 7.60 9.26
CA LYS A 156 11.34 8.23 10.52
C LYS A 156 12.35 7.63 11.47
N GLY A 157 13.49 8.33 11.62
CA GLY A 157 14.23 8.32 12.86
C GLY A 157 13.16 8.45 13.92
N ARG A 158 13.22 7.54 14.88
CA ARG A 158 12.24 7.28 15.93
C ARG A 158 11.99 8.56 16.74
N ARG A 159 11.31 9.52 16.12
CA ARG A 159 10.87 10.80 16.68
C ARG A 159 9.44 10.54 17.07
N GLY A 160 9.26 10.43 18.37
CA GLY A 160 7.96 10.31 19.01
C GLY A 160 7.03 11.36 18.44
N LYS A 161 6.02 10.89 17.71
CA LYS A 161 4.85 11.69 17.38
C LYS A 161 3.71 11.04 18.15
N ALA A 162 3.33 11.67 19.26
CA ALA A 162 2.07 11.45 19.93
C ALA A 162 0.95 11.42 18.89
N GLY A 163 0.17 10.35 18.87
CA GLY A 163 -0.86 10.09 17.85
C GLY A 163 -1.10 8.60 17.58
N GLY A 164 -0.18 7.74 18.00
CA GLY A 164 -0.44 6.33 18.26
C GLY A 164 0.33 5.99 19.51
N ALA A 165 -0.24 6.31 20.68
CA ALA A 165 0.42 6.00 21.94
C ALA A 165 0.71 4.49 21.95
N ALA A 166 2.01 4.15 21.99
CA ALA A 166 2.41 2.82 22.42
C ALA A 166 1.64 2.53 23.70
N ASN A 167 1.13 1.31 23.83
CA ASN A 167 0.48 0.88 25.05
C ASN A 167 1.34 1.32 26.25
N PRO A 168 0.78 1.98 27.28
CA PRO A 168 1.54 2.44 28.43
C PRO A 168 1.95 1.23 29.28
N VAL A 169 2.93 0.48 28.76
CA VAL A 169 3.53 -0.67 29.41
C VAL A 169 4.22 -0.15 30.67
N GLY A 170 3.68 -0.52 31.83
CA GLY A 170 4.14 -0.05 33.13
C GLY A 170 3.17 0.87 33.87
N GLU A 171 2.04 1.26 33.25
CA GLU A 171 0.95 1.94 33.98
C GLU A 171 0.09 0.91 34.73
N PRO A 172 0.00 0.96 36.08
CA PRO A 172 -0.68 -0.08 36.87
C PRO A 172 -2.14 -0.31 36.48
N LEU A 173 -2.88 0.78 36.22
CA LEU A 173 -4.28 0.72 35.81
C LEU A 173 -4.45 0.03 34.45
N PHE A 174 -3.59 0.34 33.48
CA PHE A 174 -3.69 -0.25 32.15
C PHE A 174 -3.40 -1.76 32.14
N GLU A 175 -2.45 -2.22 32.94
CA GLU A 175 -2.19 -3.66 33.11
C GLU A 175 -3.32 -4.37 33.87
N ALA A 176 -3.93 -3.73 34.87
CA ALA A 176 -5.13 -4.25 35.53
C ALA A 176 -6.31 -4.39 34.56
N LEU A 177 -6.55 -3.39 33.70
CA LEU A 177 -7.57 -3.44 32.65
C LEU A 177 -7.28 -4.55 31.62
N ARG A 178 -6.02 -4.79 31.28
CA ARG A 178 -5.62 -5.91 30.40
C ARG A 178 -5.85 -7.27 31.04
N ALA A 179 -5.51 -7.41 32.32
CA ALA A 179 -5.75 -8.64 33.07
C ALA A 179 -7.25 -8.96 33.10
N ARG A 180 -8.08 -7.98 33.47
CA ARG A 180 -9.53 -8.14 33.50
C ARG A 180 -10.13 -8.51 32.16
N ARG A 181 -9.66 -7.88 31.08
CA ARG A 181 -10.06 -8.23 29.72
C ARG A 181 -9.71 -9.68 29.37
N ARG A 182 -8.53 -10.16 29.79
CA ARG A 182 -8.08 -11.52 29.51
C ARG A 182 -8.95 -12.55 30.25
N GLU A 183 -9.31 -12.29 31.50
CA GLU A 183 -10.23 -13.12 32.28
C GLU A 183 -11.60 -13.26 31.61
N LEU A 184 -12.25 -12.12 31.31
CA LEU A 184 -13.57 -12.10 30.67
C LEU A 184 -13.56 -12.79 29.29
N ALA A 185 -12.47 -12.65 28.55
CA ALA A 185 -12.29 -13.30 27.26
C ALA A 185 -12.15 -14.82 27.38
N MET A 186 -11.47 -15.30 28.43
CA MET A 186 -11.35 -16.72 28.73
C MET A 186 -12.71 -17.31 29.14
N GLU A 187 -13.47 -16.63 30.00
CA GLU A 187 -14.81 -17.02 30.41
C GLU A 187 -15.79 -17.10 29.22
N ALA A 188 -15.73 -16.12 28.34
CA ALA A 188 -16.56 -16.07 27.14
C ALA A 188 -16.03 -16.92 25.97
N GLN A 189 -14.88 -17.58 26.12
CA GLN A 189 -14.19 -18.35 25.07
C GLN A 189 -13.97 -17.57 23.76
N VAL A 190 -13.68 -16.27 23.87
CA VAL A 190 -13.40 -15.39 22.72
C VAL A 190 -12.00 -14.78 22.81
N PRO A 191 -11.40 -14.35 21.70
CA PRO A 191 -10.16 -13.58 21.75
C PRO A 191 -10.33 -12.26 22.54
N PRO A 192 -9.33 -11.82 23.34
CA PRO A 192 -9.45 -10.64 24.20
C PRO A 192 -9.88 -9.34 23.51
N TYR A 193 -9.45 -9.13 22.26
CA TYR A 193 -9.82 -7.94 21.49
C TYR A 193 -11.33 -7.86 21.18
N VAL A 194 -12.06 -8.97 21.27
CA VAL A 194 -13.53 -9.02 21.08
C VAL A 194 -14.25 -8.31 22.22
N ILE A 195 -13.73 -8.41 23.45
CA ILE A 195 -14.25 -7.67 24.62
C ILE A 195 -14.02 -6.18 24.38
N PHE A 196 -12.75 -5.74 24.38
CA PHE A 196 -12.35 -4.38 24.05
C PHE A 196 -10.99 -4.34 23.33
N HIS A 197 -10.83 -3.44 22.36
CA HIS A 197 -9.53 -3.17 21.75
C HIS A 197 -8.61 -2.41 22.73
N ASP A 198 -7.29 -2.51 22.52
CA ASP A 198 -6.29 -1.79 23.33
C ASP A 198 -6.49 -0.27 23.32
N SER A 199 -7.07 0.30 22.25
CA SER A 199 -7.42 1.72 22.20
C SER A 199 -8.42 2.10 23.28
N VAL A 200 -9.49 1.29 23.43
CA VAL A 200 -10.54 1.54 24.42
C VAL A 200 -9.98 1.41 25.84
N LEU A 201 -9.11 0.43 26.11
CA LEU A 201 -8.47 0.31 27.44
C LEU A 201 -7.57 1.51 27.76
N ARG A 202 -6.94 2.12 26.75
CA ARG A 202 -6.12 3.32 26.93
C ARG A 202 -6.98 4.54 27.23
N ASP A 203 -8.11 4.66 26.54
CA ASP A 203 -9.07 5.73 26.79
C ASP A 203 -9.67 5.60 28.19
N MET A 204 -10.01 4.37 28.63
CA MET A 204 -10.43 4.09 30.01
C MET A 204 -9.36 4.47 31.05
N ALA A 205 -8.09 4.12 30.80
CA ALA A 205 -6.99 4.45 31.71
C ALA A 205 -6.73 5.97 31.80
N SER A 206 -6.92 6.68 30.68
CA SER A 206 -6.68 8.12 30.59
C SER A 206 -7.83 8.93 31.18
N GLU A 207 -9.07 8.57 30.87
CA GLU A 207 -10.28 9.32 31.28
C GLU A 207 -10.80 8.91 32.66
N LYS A 208 -10.45 7.70 33.15
CA LYS A 208 -10.86 7.14 34.45
C LYS A 208 -12.36 7.33 34.74
N PRO A 209 -13.26 6.84 33.87
CA PRO A 209 -14.70 7.03 34.03
C PRO A 209 -15.19 6.45 35.37
N GLY A 210 -15.96 7.25 36.12
CA GLY A 210 -16.52 6.86 37.42
C GLY A 210 -17.96 6.33 37.35
N SER A 211 -18.58 6.28 36.17
CA SER A 211 -19.95 5.81 35.97
C SER A 211 -20.12 5.11 34.62
N LEU A 212 -21.19 4.30 34.49
CA LEU A 212 -21.52 3.63 33.23
C LEU A 212 -21.80 4.63 32.11
N ASP A 213 -22.41 5.77 32.43
CA ASP A 213 -22.66 6.84 31.45
C ASP A 213 -21.36 7.45 30.92
N ALA A 214 -20.39 7.72 31.81
CA ALA A 214 -19.07 8.20 31.41
C ALA A 214 -18.31 7.15 30.57
N LEU A 215 -18.41 5.87 30.95
CA LEU A 215 -17.81 4.77 30.20
C LEU A 215 -18.42 4.66 28.79
N GLY A 216 -19.74 4.79 28.67
CA GLY A 216 -20.46 4.73 27.39
C GLY A 216 -20.12 5.84 26.40
N ARG A 217 -19.48 6.93 26.85
CA ARG A 217 -19.01 8.02 25.97
C ARG A 217 -17.69 7.68 25.28
N ILE A 218 -16.97 6.64 25.72
CA ILE A 218 -15.72 6.21 25.10
C ILE A 218 -16.01 5.54 23.75
N SER A 219 -15.36 6.05 22.70
CA SER A 219 -15.50 5.53 21.34
C SER A 219 -15.06 4.06 21.26
N GLY A 220 -15.98 3.19 20.83
CA GLY A 220 -15.77 1.74 20.73
C GLY A 220 -16.50 0.90 21.80
N ILE A 221 -17.22 1.56 22.71
CA ILE A 221 -18.11 0.91 23.68
C ILE A 221 -19.56 1.07 23.21
N GLY A 222 -20.12 0.02 22.61
CA GLY A 222 -21.54 -0.03 22.26
C GLY A 222 -22.41 -0.44 23.45
N SER A 223 -23.71 -0.18 23.37
CA SER A 223 -24.70 -0.50 24.44
C SER A 223 -24.59 -1.94 24.95
N ARG A 224 -24.54 -2.94 24.05
CA ARG A 224 -24.36 -4.35 24.45
C ARG A 224 -23.07 -4.61 25.23
N LYS A 225 -21.96 -3.97 24.86
CA LYS A 225 -20.67 -4.16 25.55
C LYS A 225 -20.66 -3.45 26.89
N LEU A 226 -21.33 -2.31 26.97
CA LEU A 226 -21.51 -1.57 28.23
C LEU A 226 -22.37 -2.38 29.21
N GLU A 227 -23.47 -2.97 28.74
CA GLU A 227 -24.33 -3.85 29.55
C GLU A 227 -23.60 -5.13 29.97
N ALA A 228 -22.84 -5.76 29.07
CA ALA A 228 -22.19 -7.04 29.35
C ALA A 228 -20.92 -6.92 30.22
N TYR A 229 -20.16 -5.83 30.07
CA TYR A 229 -18.82 -5.73 30.67
C TYR A 229 -18.58 -4.43 31.46
N GLY A 230 -19.47 -3.44 31.38
CA GLY A 230 -19.25 -2.10 31.94
C GLY A 230 -18.93 -2.10 33.43
N ASP A 231 -19.72 -2.82 34.23
CA ASP A 231 -19.52 -2.90 35.68
C ASP A 231 -18.16 -3.53 36.05
N ALA A 232 -17.75 -4.57 35.33
CA ALA A 232 -16.50 -5.26 35.56
C ALA A 232 -15.27 -4.37 35.32
N PHE A 233 -15.34 -3.47 34.33
CA PHE A 233 -14.25 -2.52 34.06
C PHE A 233 -14.29 -1.30 34.99
N LEU A 234 -15.48 -0.81 35.36
CA LEU A 234 -15.61 0.26 36.37
C LEU A 234 -15.12 -0.18 37.75
N GLN A 235 -15.26 -1.45 38.10
CA GLN A 235 -14.68 -1.98 39.33
C GLN A 235 -13.16 -1.88 39.33
N VAL A 236 -12.50 -2.31 38.25
CA VAL A 236 -11.03 -2.22 38.11
C VAL A 236 -10.54 -0.78 38.17
N ILE A 237 -11.27 0.15 37.53
CA ILE A 237 -10.92 1.57 37.56
C ILE A 237 -11.02 2.14 38.98
N ARG A 238 -12.03 1.73 39.76
CA ARG A 238 -12.20 2.15 41.16
C ARG A 238 -11.15 1.55 42.10
N GLU A 239 -10.72 0.32 41.86
CA GLU A 239 -9.72 -0.38 42.68
C GLU A 239 -8.30 0.13 42.43
N ALA A 240 -8.04 0.71 41.25
CA ALA A 240 -6.74 1.25 40.85
C ALA A 240 -6.66 2.79 40.89
N ALA A 241 -7.71 3.47 41.38
CA ALA A 241 -7.74 4.91 41.66
C ALA A 241 -7.29 5.20 43.10
#